data_AF-A0AAV2ZTF7-F1
#
_entry.id   AF-A0AAV2ZTF7-F1
#
_cell.length_a   1.000
_cell.length_b   1.000
_cell.length_c   1.000
_cell.angle_alpha   90.00
_cell.angle_beta   90.00
_cell.angle_gamma   90.00
#
_symmetry.space_group_name_H-M   'P 1'
#
loop_
_entity.id
_entity.type
_entity.pdbx_description
1 polymer ?
#
loop_
_entity_poly.entity_id
_entity_poly.type
_entity_poly.pdbx_seq_one_letter_code
_entity_poly.pdbx_strand_id
1 'polypeptide(L)'
;MATPYTPSQTYIDEFNPVEYFKTYLQPKEENLIGEWLNFALRNLHETFTSGKVKGDILIDFGTGPSIYQLLSACEAFNKIITSEFLEQNRAQLEKWLRKDPKALDWTPIVKFVCELEGNR
;
A
#
# COMPACT_ATOMS: atom_id res chain seq x y z
N MET A 1 -13.66 -23.40 -15.42
CA MET A 1 -14.84 -22.87 -14.71
C MET A 1 -14.62 -21.37 -14.58
N ALA A 2 -15.59 -20.53 -14.95
CA ALA A 2 -15.46 -19.09 -14.72
C ALA A 2 -15.41 -18.84 -13.20
N THR A 3 -14.43 -18.09 -12.72
CA THR A 3 -14.42 -17.60 -11.34
C THR A 3 -15.67 -16.74 -11.15
N PRO A 4 -16.50 -17.00 -10.13
CA PRO A 4 -17.68 -16.19 -9.89
C PRO A 4 -17.24 -14.75 -9.60
N TYR A 5 -17.86 -13.80 -10.30
CA TYR A 5 -17.65 -12.38 -10.07
C TYR A 5 -18.10 -12.02 -8.65
N THR A 6 -17.25 -11.32 -7.88
CA THR A 6 -17.60 -10.80 -6.56
C THR A 6 -18.37 -9.48 -6.71
N PRO A 7 -19.65 -9.39 -6.30
CA PRO A 7 -20.40 -8.14 -6.33
C PRO A 7 -19.80 -7.07 -5.42
N SER A 8 -20.00 -5.79 -5.75
CA SER A 8 -19.54 -4.67 -4.91
C SER A 8 -20.12 -4.71 -3.49
N GLN A 9 -21.37 -5.16 -3.34
CA GLN A 9 -22.02 -5.29 -2.03
C GLN A 9 -21.27 -6.26 -1.11
N THR A 10 -20.74 -7.36 -1.65
CA THR A 10 -19.90 -8.30 -0.90
C THR A 10 -18.65 -7.62 -0.35
N TYR A 11 -18.01 -6.72 -1.11
CA TYR A 11 -16.88 -5.95 -0.58
C TYR A 11 -17.29 -5.01 0.56
N ILE A 12 -18.45 -4.35 0.44
CA ILE A 12 -18.95 -3.46 1.49
C ILE A 12 -19.18 -4.23 2.79
N ASP A 13 -19.83 -5.39 2.70
CA ASP A 13 -20.31 -6.13 3.87
C ASP A 13 -19.23 -7.02 4.48
N GLU A 14 -18.33 -7.58 3.68
CA GLU A 14 -17.45 -8.67 4.11
C GLU A 14 -15.95 -8.32 4.11
N PHE A 15 -15.52 -7.28 3.38
CA PHE A 15 -14.10 -6.97 3.30
C PHE A 15 -13.56 -6.45 4.63
N ASN A 16 -12.58 -7.16 5.20
CA ASN A 16 -11.90 -6.77 6.41
C ASN A 16 -10.48 -6.22 6.11
N PRO A 17 -10.24 -4.91 6.31
CA PRO A 17 -8.94 -4.30 5.99
C PRO A 17 -7.79 -4.80 6.87
N VAL A 18 -8.08 -5.16 8.11
CA VAL A 18 -7.05 -5.62 9.06
C VAL A 18 -6.60 -7.03 8.70
N GLU A 19 -7.54 -7.92 8.36
CA GLU A 19 -7.20 -9.27 7.91
C GLU A 19 -6.49 -9.24 6.56
N TYR A 20 -6.94 -8.40 5.62
CA TYR A 20 -6.22 -8.15 4.37
C TYR A 20 -4.76 -7.73 4.62
N PHE A 21 -4.54 -6.76 5.50
CA PHE A 21 -3.18 -6.32 5.86
C PHE A 21 -2.33 -7.45 6.45
N LYS A 22 -2.86 -8.22 7.41
CA LYS A 22 -2.14 -9.34 8.04
C LYS A 22 -1.80 -10.48 7.08
N THR A 23 -2.67 -10.71 6.09
CA THR A 23 -2.48 -11.76 5.10
C THR A 23 -1.45 -11.35 4.06
N TYR A 24 -1.55 -10.14 3.51
CA TYR A 24 -0.81 -9.73 2.31
C TYR A 24 0.35 -8.77 2.56
N LEU A 25 0.28 -7.96 3.62
CA LEU A 25 1.16 -6.80 3.82
C LEU A 25 1.93 -6.86 5.15
N GLN A 26 1.91 -8.01 5.84
CA GLN A 26 2.88 -8.29 6.89
C GLN A 26 4.07 -9.03 6.27
N PRO A 27 5.29 -8.48 6.33
CA PRO A 27 6.46 -9.17 5.84
C PRO A 27 6.65 -10.46 6.63
N LYS A 28 6.47 -11.57 5.92
CA LYS A 28 6.79 -12.92 6.37
C LYS A 28 7.83 -13.40 5.38
N GLU A 29 9.09 -13.30 5.78
CA GLU A 29 10.17 -13.93 5.03
C GLU A 29 9.83 -15.43 4.92
N GLU A 30 10.03 -16.03 3.75
CA GLU A 30 9.79 -17.46 3.45
C GLU A 30 8.41 -17.88 2.92
N ASN A 31 7.55 -16.96 2.45
CA ASN A 31 6.38 -17.35 1.64
C ASN A 31 6.18 -16.50 0.38
N LEU A 32 5.39 -17.03 -0.57
CA LEU A 32 5.13 -16.40 -1.87
C LEU A 32 4.56 -14.98 -1.77
N ILE A 33 3.82 -14.67 -0.70
CA ILE A 33 3.24 -13.34 -0.47
C ILE A 33 4.35 -12.36 -0.09
N GLY A 34 5.24 -12.74 0.82
CA GLY A 34 6.39 -11.92 1.21
C GLY A 34 7.36 -11.68 0.05
N GLU A 35 7.64 -12.71 -0.74
CA GLU A 35 8.46 -12.59 -1.96
C GLU A 35 7.83 -11.62 -2.97
N TRP A 36 6.52 -11.74 -3.20
CA TRP A 36 5.79 -10.83 -4.07
C TRP A 36 5.82 -9.39 -3.56
N LEU A 37 5.61 -9.17 -2.25
CA LEU A 37 5.64 -7.83 -1.66
C LEU A 37 7.03 -7.20 -1.83
N ASN A 38 8.11 -7.94 -1.55
CA ASN A 38 9.48 -7.47 -1.75
C ASN A 38 9.77 -7.15 -3.22
N PHE A 39 9.30 -8.00 -4.15
CA PHE A 39 9.38 -7.73 -5.58
C PHE A 39 8.64 -6.44 -5.95
N ALA A 40 7.41 -6.24 -5.47
CA ALA A 40 6.62 -5.05 -5.75
C ALA A 40 7.32 -3.78 -5.23
N LEU A 41 7.82 -3.80 -3.99
CA LEU A 41 8.52 -2.67 -3.38
C LEU A 41 9.78 -2.28 -4.16
N ARG A 42 10.59 -3.26 -4.59
CA ARG A 42 11.79 -3.00 -5.42
C ARG A 42 11.42 -2.35 -6.76
N ASN A 43 10.42 -2.88 -7.46
CA ASN A 43 10.01 -2.33 -8.75
C ASN A 43 9.42 -0.92 -8.61
N LEU A 44 8.62 -0.66 -7.57
CA LEU A 44 8.09 0.68 -7.30
C LEU A 44 9.22 1.66 -7.01
N HIS A 45 10.17 1.26 -6.16
CA HIS A 45 11.35 2.06 -5.87
C HIS A 45 12.15 2.38 -7.15
N GLU A 46 12.53 1.38 -7.94
CA GLU A 46 13.25 1.59 -9.21
C GLU A 46 12.48 2.49 -10.17
N THR A 47 11.16 2.33 -10.25
CA THR A 47 10.31 3.13 -11.14
C THR A 47 10.29 4.60 -10.75
N PHE A 48 9.99 4.91 -9.48
CA PHE A 48 9.86 6.30 -9.02
C PHE A 48 11.22 6.99 -8.86
N THR A 49 12.29 6.25 -8.56
CA THR A 49 13.65 6.82 -8.47
C THR A 49 14.39 6.90 -9.80
N SER A 50 13.87 6.29 -10.87
CA SER A 50 14.46 6.38 -12.22
C SER A 50 14.55 7.81 -12.78
N GLY A 51 13.84 8.77 -12.17
CA GLY A 51 13.70 10.15 -12.64
C GLY A 51 12.76 10.30 -13.85
N LYS A 52 12.21 9.20 -14.37
CA LYS A 52 11.30 9.18 -15.54
C LYS A 52 9.83 9.32 -15.16
N VAL A 53 9.44 8.85 -13.97
CA VAL A 53 8.06 8.91 -13.46
C VAL A 53 8.03 9.90 -12.29
N LYS A 54 7.68 11.16 -12.57
CA LYS A 54 7.65 12.26 -11.60
C LYS A 54 6.67 13.34 -12.05
N GLY A 55 6.23 14.18 -11.12
CA GLY A 55 5.33 15.29 -11.43
C GLY A 55 4.78 15.97 -10.17
N ASP A 56 3.81 16.85 -10.33
CA ASP A 56 3.24 17.55 -9.18
C ASP A 56 2.18 16.74 -8.45
N ILE A 57 1.35 15.99 -9.20
CA ILE A 57 0.18 15.29 -8.66
C ILE A 57 0.20 13.82 -9.10
N LEU A 58 0.05 12.92 -8.14
CA LEU A 58 -0.25 11.50 -8.36
C LEU A 58 -1.63 11.18 -7.78
N ILE A 59 -2.44 10.43 -8.53
CA ILE A 59 -3.73 9.91 -8.08
C ILE A 59 -3.64 8.39 -8.02
N ASP A 60 -3.83 7.82 -6.84
CA ASP A 60 -3.88 6.38 -6.60
C ASP A 60 -5.34 5.90 -6.58
N PHE A 61 -5.65 4.89 -7.40
CA PHE A 61 -7.00 4.34 -7.55
C PHE A 61 -7.10 2.95 -6.94
N GLY A 62 -7.99 2.78 -5.97
CA GLY A 62 -8.13 1.52 -5.25
C GLY A 62 -6.99 1.31 -4.25
N THR A 63 -6.63 2.37 -3.52
CA THR A 63 -5.54 2.37 -2.54
C THR A 63 -5.70 1.29 -1.46
N GLY A 64 -6.92 0.81 -1.22
CA GLY A 64 -7.20 -0.11 -0.13
C GLY A 64 -6.88 0.51 1.22
N PRO A 65 -6.57 -0.29 2.25
CA PRO A 65 -6.09 0.20 3.53
C PRO A 65 -4.57 0.46 3.51
N SER A 66 -3.92 0.55 2.33
CA SER A 66 -2.46 0.44 2.19
C SER A 66 -1.73 1.71 1.78
N ILE A 67 -0.44 1.78 2.14
CA ILE A 67 0.45 2.89 1.74
C ILE A 67 1.71 2.43 1.01
N TYR A 68 1.97 1.11 0.93
CA TYR A 68 3.26 0.58 0.44
C TYR A 68 3.59 1.04 -0.99
N GLN A 69 2.55 1.18 -1.82
CA GLN A 69 2.67 1.60 -3.21
C GLN A 69 3.06 3.08 -3.37
N LEU A 70 2.95 3.86 -2.30
CA LEU A 70 3.18 5.31 -2.29
C LEU A 70 4.53 5.69 -1.67
N LEU A 71 5.22 4.74 -1.02
CA LEU A 71 6.41 5.03 -0.22
C LEU A 71 7.55 5.63 -1.05
N SER A 72 7.93 5.02 -2.17
CA SER A 72 8.91 5.67 -3.06
C SER A 72 8.29 6.69 -4.01
N ALA A 73 6.95 6.70 -4.15
CA ALA A 73 6.27 7.68 -4.99
C ALA A 73 6.30 9.08 -4.37
N CYS A 74 6.29 9.20 -3.04
CA CYS A 74 6.30 10.50 -2.36
C CYS A 74 7.59 11.30 -2.58
N GLU A 75 8.69 10.64 -2.95
CA GLU A 75 9.94 11.31 -3.33
C GLU A 75 9.88 11.94 -4.73
N ALA A 76 8.94 11.50 -5.58
CA ALA A 76 8.80 11.95 -6.96
C ALA A 76 7.58 12.86 -7.21
N PHE A 77 6.66 12.96 -6.24
CA PHE A 77 5.42 13.70 -6.36
C PHE A 77 5.11 14.57 -5.14
N ASN A 78 4.82 15.86 -5.39
CA ASN A 78 4.52 16.84 -4.34
C ASN A 78 3.17 16.61 -3.65
N LYS A 79 2.18 16.11 -4.40
CA LYS A 79 0.82 15.86 -3.92
C LYS A 79 0.35 14.48 -4.35
N ILE A 80 -0.04 13.67 -3.36
CA ILE A 80 -0.65 12.37 -3.58
C ILE A 80 -2.11 12.43 -3.16
N ILE A 81 -3.00 11.97 -4.04
CA ILE A 81 -4.43 11.84 -3.78
C ILE A 81 -4.76 10.35 -3.84
N THR A 82 -5.24 9.79 -2.73
CA THR A 82 -5.70 8.41 -2.68
C THR A 82 -7.20 8.35 -2.88
N SER A 83 -7.67 7.32 -3.58
CA SER A 83 -9.09 7.07 -3.78
C SER A 83 -9.39 5.61 -3.52
N GLU A 84 -10.45 5.38 -2.75
CA GLU A 84 -10.79 4.05 -2.27
C GLU A 84 -12.30 3.94 -2.08
N PHE A 85 -12.86 2.83 -2.58
CA PHE A 85 -14.29 2.56 -2.59
C PHE A 85 -14.84 2.31 -1.18
N LEU A 86 -14.13 1.51 -0.38
CA LEU A 86 -14.61 1.06 0.92
C LEU A 86 -14.32 2.06 2.03
N GLU A 87 -15.33 2.39 2.81
CA GLU A 87 -15.18 3.30 3.97
C GLU A 87 -14.25 2.70 5.03
N GLN A 88 -14.34 1.40 5.27
CA GLN A 88 -13.48 0.68 6.20
C GLN A 88 -11.99 0.74 5.80
N ASN A 89 -11.68 0.81 4.50
CA ASN A 89 -10.31 1.01 4.02
C ASN A 89 -9.83 2.44 4.27
N ARG A 90 -10.63 3.43 3.86
CA ARG A 90 -10.34 4.86 4.12
C ARG A 90 -10.12 5.13 5.60
N ALA A 91 -10.89 4.50 6.48
CA ALA A 91 -10.74 4.63 7.92
C ALA A 91 -9.36 4.14 8.44
N GLN A 92 -8.74 3.12 7.82
CA GLN A 92 -7.38 2.71 8.21
C GLN A 92 -6.32 3.71 7.75
N LEU A 93 -6.48 4.27 6.54
CA LEU A 93 -5.59 5.33 6.04
C LEU A 93 -5.67 6.57 6.96
N GLU A 94 -6.88 6.97 7.35
CA GLU A 94 -7.09 8.10 8.28
C GLU A 94 -6.46 7.87 9.65
N LYS A 95 -6.56 6.65 10.21
CA LYS A 95 -5.87 6.29 11.45
C LYS A 95 -4.36 6.44 11.31
N TRP A 96 -3.79 5.96 10.21
CA TRP A 96 -2.37 6.07 9.94
C TRP A 96 -1.92 7.53 9.80
N LEU A 97 -2.65 8.33 9.01
CA LEU A 97 -2.39 9.76 8.84
C LEU A 97 -2.42 10.53 10.17
N ARG A 98 -3.33 10.16 11.08
CA ARG A 98 -3.47 10.78 12.41
C ARG A 98 -2.50 10.23 13.46
N LYS A 99 -1.61 9.30 13.09
CA LYS A 99 -0.70 8.61 14.01
C LYS A 99 -1.45 7.95 15.17
N ASP A 100 -2.64 7.40 14.90
CA ASP A 100 -3.41 6.65 15.88
C ASP A 100 -2.58 5.44 16.35
N PRO A 101 -2.42 5.20 17.67
CA PRO A 101 -1.72 4.02 18.19
C PRO A 101 -2.29 2.68 17.72
N LYS A 102 -3.54 2.66 17.23
CA LYS A 102 -4.22 1.49 16.66
C LYS A 102 -4.13 1.41 15.14
N ALA A 103 -3.36 2.29 14.49
CA ALA A 103 -3.09 2.20 13.07
C ALA A 103 -2.34 0.90 12.75
N LEU A 104 -2.49 0.43 11.50
CA LEU A 104 -1.71 -0.70 10.99
C LEU A 104 -0.21 -0.37 11.08
N ASP A 105 0.59 -1.31 11.56
CA ASP A 105 2.03 -1.11 11.72
C ASP A 105 2.77 -1.30 10.39
N TRP A 106 3.06 -0.18 9.72
CA TRP A 106 3.82 -0.16 8.47
C TRP A 106 5.33 -0.14 8.68
N THR A 107 5.83 -0.12 9.91
CA THR A 107 7.26 0.05 10.22
C THR A 107 8.16 -0.93 9.46
N PRO A 108 7.84 -2.24 9.38
CA PRO A 108 8.69 -3.17 8.64
C PRO A 108 8.82 -2.85 7.14
N ILE A 109 7.70 -2.50 6.49
CA ILE A 109 7.69 -2.14 5.06
C ILE A 109 8.41 -0.81 4.84
N VAL A 110 8.15 0.19 5.68
CA VAL A 110 8.82 1.51 5.60
C VAL A 110 10.32 1.34 5.72
N LYS A 111 10.80 0.56 6.70
CA LYS A 111 12.24 0.27 6.86
C LYS A 111 12.83 -0.38 5.61
N PHE A 112 12.15 -1.38 5.05
CA PHE A 112 12.62 -2.03 3.82
C PHE A 112 12.76 -1.04 2.65
N VAL A 113 11.80 -0.13 2.46
CA VAL A 113 11.88 0.89 1.41
C VAL A 113 13.01 1.90 1.69
N CYS A 114 13.18 2.34 2.94
CA CYS A 114 14.29 3.22 3.32
C CYS A 114 15.67 2.57 3.07
N GLU A 115 15.79 1.26 3.28
CA GLU A 115 17.01 0.50 2.96
C GLU A 115 17.29 0.48 1.45
N LEU A 116 16.25 0.35 0.61
CA LEU A 116 16.40 0.49 -0.85
C LEU A 116 16.86 1.89 -1.26
N GLU A 117 16.36 2.92 -0.56
CA GLU A 117 16.71 4.33 -0.80
C GLU A 117 18.10 4.72 -0.27
N GLY A 118 18.80 3.79 0.39
CA GLY A 118 20.17 3.96 0.84
C GLY A 118 20.32 4.68 2.19
N ASN A 119 19.31 4.61 3.08
CA ASN A 119 19.36 5.13 4.46
C ASN A 119 19.83 6.60 4.57
N ARG A 120 19.27 7.50 3.77
CA ARG A 120 19.58 8.93 3.85
C ARG A 120 18.86 9.65 4.97
#